data_AF-A0A3B9XD25-F1
#
_entry.id   AF-A0A3B9XD25-F1
#
_cell.length_a   1.000
_cell.length_b   1.000
_cell.length_c   1.000
_cell.angle_alpha   90.00
_cell.angle_beta   90.00
_cell.angle_gamma   90.00
#
_symmetry.space_group_name_H-M   'P 1'
#
loop_
_entity.id
_entity.type
_entity.pdbx_description
1 polymer ?
#
loop_
_entity_poly.entity_id
_entity_poly.type
_entity_poly.pdbx_seq_one_letter_code
_entity_poly.pdbx_strand_id
1 'polypeptide(L)'
;MANQKRNDKMKARLDLPERVDSFNFEGFVAEIETRLASAKEPVTLNMNDTRFISLPFIKKLAQMAHNERSAGRVLRLLNPSEKVKKQIGIFADLNLFEIERRPSMRGWPELGGSADF
;
A
#
# COMPACT_ATOMS: atom_id res chain seq x y z
N MET A 1 -27.12 5.68 -2.08
CA MET A 1 -26.16 4.70 -2.67
C MET A 1 -24.68 5.11 -2.53
N ALA A 2 -24.32 6.29 -2.01
CA ALA A 2 -22.91 6.72 -1.86
C ALA A 2 -22.15 6.07 -0.68
N ASN A 3 -22.84 5.59 0.37
CA ASN A 3 -22.19 5.01 1.56
C ASN A 3 -21.71 3.56 1.37
N GLN A 4 -22.34 2.77 0.48
CA GLN A 4 -21.93 1.39 0.23
C GLN A 4 -20.54 1.31 -0.45
N LYS A 5 -20.30 2.18 -1.43
CA LYS A 5 -19.02 2.23 -2.19
C LYS A 5 -17.81 2.63 -1.33
N ARG A 6 -18.01 3.41 -0.26
CA ARG A 6 -16.92 3.78 0.67
C ARG A 6 -16.47 2.59 1.51
N ASN A 7 -17.42 1.72 1.92
CA ASN A 7 -17.11 0.54 2.71
C ASN A 7 -16.44 -0.57 1.89
N ASP A 8 -16.81 -0.76 0.62
CA ASP A 8 -16.11 -1.73 -0.25
C ASP A 8 -14.66 -1.33 -0.53
N LYS A 9 -14.42 -0.03 -0.78
CA LYS A 9 -13.07 0.51 -0.93
C LYS A 9 -12.18 0.35 0.31
N MET A 10 -12.76 0.18 1.50
CA MET A 10 -11.99 -0.09 2.73
C MET A 10 -11.59 -1.57 2.86
N LYS A 11 -12.36 -2.51 2.29
CA LYS A 11 -12.07 -3.95 2.44
C LYS A 11 -10.81 -4.40 1.71
N ALA A 12 -10.48 -3.79 0.57
CA ALA A 12 -9.28 -4.12 -0.20
C ALA A 12 -7.98 -3.50 0.37
N ARG A 13 -8.05 -2.74 1.47
CA ARG A 13 -6.89 -2.07 2.08
C ARG A 13 -6.37 -2.82 3.29
N LEU A 14 -5.09 -3.17 3.27
CA LEU A 14 -4.39 -3.80 4.38
C LEU A 14 -3.36 -2.81 4.95
N ASP A 15 -3.46 -2.50 6.24
CA ASP A 15 -2.48 -1.69 6.95
C ASP A 15 -1.28 -2.56 7.35
N LEU A 16 -0.09 -2.19 6.89
CA LEU A 16 1.14 -2.84 7.29
C LEU A 16 1.69 -2.19 8.56
N PRO A 17 2.30 -2.98 9.46
CA PRO A 17 2.89 -2.45 10.68
C PRO A 17 4.11 -1.57 10.37
N GLU A 18 4.63 -0.92 11.41
CA GLU A 18 5.86 -0.13 11.30
C GLU A 18 7.06 -0.96 10.79
N ARG A 19 7.10 -2.24 11.18
CA ARG A 19 8.17 -3.17 10.87
C ARG A 19 7.62 -4.53 10.46
N VAL A 20 7.95 -4.95 9.24
CA VAL A 20 7.75 -6.33 8.77
C VAL A 20 9.11 -7.00 8.64
N ASP A 21 9.41 -7.95 9.51
CA ASP A 21 10.68 -8.66 9.55
C ASP A 21 10.53 -10.18 9.42
N SER A 22 11.64 -10.92 9.53
CA SER A 22 11.65 -12.38 9.37
C SER A 22 10.79 -13.13 10.39
N PHE A 23 10.41 -12.49 11.51
CA PHE A 23 9.63 -13.14 12.55
C PHE A 23 8.13 -12.99 12.36
N ASN A 24 7.69 -11.92 11.68
CA ASN A 24 6.26 -11.62 11.52
C ASN A 24 5.78 -11.64 10.07
N PHE A 25 6.66 -11.73 9.06
CA PHE A 25 6.25 -11.60 7.66
C PHE A 25 5.30 -12.72 7.19
N GLU A 26 5.39 -13.93 7.73
CA GLU A 26 4.54 -15.05 7.31
C GLU A 26 3.06 -14.78 7.60
N GLY A 27 2.75 -14.20 8.76
CA GLY A 27 1.38 -13.83 9.11
C GLY A 27 0.81 -12.78 8.16
N PHE A 28 1.60 -11.77 7.81
CA PHE A 28 1.19 -10.74 6.86
C PHE A 28 1.08 -11.28 5.44
N VAL A 29 1.97 -12.19 5.04
CA VAL A 29 1.90 -12.87 3.74
C VAL A 29 0.58 -13.64 3.61
N ALA A 30 0.21 -14.42 4.64
CA ALA A 30 -1.04 -15.17 4.64
C ALA A 30 -2.27 -14.24 4.58
N GLU A 31 -2.23 -13.11 5.29
CA GLU A 31 -3.32 -12.12 5.23
C GLU A 31 -3.43 -11.47 3.84
N ILE A 32 -2.30 -11.12 3.21
CA ILE A 32 -2.28 -10.58 1.84
C ILE A 32 -2.84 -11.62 0.87
N GLU A 33 -2.39 -12.87 0.94
CA GLU A 33 -2.88 -13.95 0.07
C GLU A 33 -4.39 -14.17 0.23
N THR A 34 -4.90 -14.15 1.47
CA THR A 34 -6.33 -14.27 1.77
C THR A 34 -7.13 -13.12 1.14
N ARG A 35 -6.60 -11.90 1.18
CA ARG A 35 -7.23 -10.73 0.54
C ARG A 35 -7.16 -10.82 -0.98
N LEU A 36 -6.03 -11.23 -1.56
CA LEU A 36 -5.90 -11.40 -3.01
C LEU A 36 -6.84 -12.47 -3.58
N ALA A 37 -7.07 -13.54 -2.82
CA ALA A 37 -7.99 -14.61 -3.19
C ALA A 37 -9.46 -14.19 -3.12
N SER A 38 -9.83 -13.32 -2.17
CA SER A 38 -11.21 -12.88 -1.94
C SER A 38 -11.58 -11.56 -2.64
N ALA A 39 -10.59 -10.76 -3.04
CA ALA A 39 -10.83 -9.43 -3.59
C ALA A 39 -11.23 -9.46 -5.07
N LYS A 40 -12.35 -8.80 -5.37
CA LYS A 40 -12.76 -8.44 -6.74
C LYS A 40 -12.06 -7.17 -7.24
N GLU A 41 -11.48 -6.40 -6.33
CA GLU A 41 -10.78 -5.14 -6.60
C GLU A 41 -9.28 -5.28 -6.32
N PRO A 42 -8.44 -4.40 -6.89
CA PRO A 42 -7.01 -4.35 -6.57
C PRO A 42 -6.75 -4.18 -5.07
N VAL A 43 -5.93 -5.06 -4.49
CA VAL A 43 -5.51 -4.97 -3.10
C VAL A 43 -4.50 -3.84 -2.94
N THR A 44 -4.66 -3.05 -1.88
CA THR A 44 -3.80 -1.92 -1.55
C THR A 44 -3.15 -2.13 -0.20
N LEU A 45 -1.82 -2.10 -0.17
CA LEU A 45 -1.03 -2.18 1.06
C LEU A 45 -0.74 -0.76 1.54
N ASN A 46 -1.28 -0.38 2.69
CA ASN A 46 -0.99 0.90 3.31
C ASN A 46 0.33 0.83 4.07
N MET A 47 1.30 1.61 3.59
CA MET A 47 2.67 1.67 4.09
C MET A 47 2.99 2.98 4.82
N ASN A 48 1.98 3.76 5.20
CA ASN A 48 2.15 5.05 5.89
C ASN A 48 3.12 4.96 7.07
N ASP A 49 2.95 3.94 7.90
CA ASP A 49 3.73 3.76 9.12
C ASP A 49 4.92 2.81 8.91
N THR A 50 5.01 2.13 7.76
CA THR A 50 6.04 1.13 7.48
C THR A 50 7.41 1.77 7.22
N ARG A 51 8.34 1.55 8.14
CA ARG A 51 9.72 2.04 8.09
C ARG A 51 10.74 0.98 7.69
N PHE A 52 10.37 -0.28 7.86
CA PHE A 52 11.24 -1.41 7.57
C PHE A 52 10.45 -2.59 7.00
N ILE A 53 10.96 -3.13 5.91
CA ILE A 53 10.53 -4.42 5.35
C ILE A 53 11.76 -5.31 5.13
N SER A 54 11.65 -6.57 5.51
CA SER A 54 12.72 -7.55 5.33
C SER A 54 12.83 -8.03 3.89
N LEU A 55 14.01 -8.53 3.54
CA LEU A 55 14.27 -9.11 2.22
C LEU A 55 13.33 -10.28 1.87
N PRO A 56 13.06 -11.25 2.76
CA PRO A 56 12.07 -12.30 2.47
C PRO A 56 10.69 -11.74 2.13
N PHE A 57 10.26 -10.71 2.86
CA PHE A 57 8.98 -10.06 2.60
C PHE A 57 8.96 -9.34 1.25
N ILE A 58 10.03 -8.60 0.88
CA ILE A 58 10.15 -7.96 -0.45
C ILE A 58 10.04 -9.00 -1.57
N LYS A 59 10.78 -10.11 -1.47
CA LYS A 59 10.76 -11.16 -2.50
C LYS A 59 9.38 -11.78 -2.65
N LYS A 60 8.72 -12.08 -1.53
CA LYS A 60 7.37 -12.64 -1.54
C LYS A 60 6.34 -11.65 -2.09
N LEU A 61 6.42 -10.37 -1.72
CA LEU A 61 5.59 -9.30 -2.29
C LEU A 61 5.77 -9.17 -3.80
N ALA A 62 7.01 -9.20 -4.28
CA ALA A 62 7.31 -9.11 -5.71
C ALA A 62 6.72 -10.31 -6.47
N GLN A 63 6.84 -11.52 -5.92
CA GLN A 63 6.21 -12.71 -6.49
C GLN A 63 4.69 -12.58 -6.57
N MET A 64 4.05 -12.08 -5.51
CA MET A 64 2.60 -11.84 -5.49
C MET A 64 2.21 -10.80 -6.55
N ALA A 65 2.92 -9.67 -6.62
CA ALA A 65 2.64 -8.61 -7.59
C ALA A 65 2.80 -9.10 -9.04
N HIS A 66 3.80 -9.94 -9.31
CA HIS A 66 3.96 -10.59 -10.60
C HIS A 66 2.76 -11.48 -10.94
N ASN A 67 2.34 -12.34 -10.01
CA ASN A 67 1.19 -13.23 -10.22
C ASN A 67 -0.10 -12.45 -10.48
N GLU A 68 -0.32 -11.37 -9.72
CA GLU A 68 -1.48 -10.49 -9.91
C GLU A 68 -1.46 -9.81 -11.28
N ARG A 69 -0.30 -9.32 -11.72
CA ARG A 69 -0.13 -8.75 -13.07
C ARG A 69 -0.42 -9.77 -14.16
N SER A 70 0.05 -11.01 -14.02
CA SER A 70 -0.27 -12.09 -14.96
C SER A 70 -1.77 -12.39 -15.02
N ALA A 71 -2.51 -12.15 -13.94
CA ALA A 71 -3.96 -12.25 -13.88
C ALA A 71 -4.71 -10.96 -14.30
N GLY A 72 -4.00 -9.95 -14.82
CA GLY A 72 -4.58 -8.66 -15.23
C GLY A 72 -4.97 -7.74 -14.06
N ARG A 73 -4.54 -8.05 -12.84
CA ARG A 73 -4.74 -7.25 -11.62
C ARG A 73 -3.43 -6.55 -11.24
N VAL A 74 -3.49 -5.64 -10.27
CA VAL A 74 -2.31 -4.92 -9.79
C VAL A 74 -2.33 -4.85 -8.26
N LEU A 75 -1.17 -5.06 -7.64
CA LEU A 75 -0.96 -4.82 -6.22
C LEU A 75 -0.53 -3.36 -6.01
N ARG A 76 -1.27 -2.62 -5.18
CA ARG A 76 -1.01 -1.21 -4.91
C ARG A 76 -0.22 -1.02 -3.62
N LEU A 77 0.72 -0.09 -3.64
CA LEU A 77 1.42 0.40 -2.45
C LEU A 77 0.95 1.83 -2.17
N LEU A 78 0.26 2.02 -1.06
CA LEU A 78 -0.18 3.34 -0.62
C LEU A 78 0.87 3.97 0.29
N ASN A 79 1.37 5.14 -0.13
CA ASN A 79 2.35 5.96 0.59
C ASN A 79 3.62 5.19 1.05
N PRO A 80 4.27 4.38 0.20
CA PRO A 80 5.55 3.79 0.57
C PRO A 80 6.60 4.90 0.77
N SER A 81 7.36 4.83 1.86
CA SER A 81 8.47 5.77 2.10
C SER A 81 9.55 5.65 1.00
N GLU A 82 10.36 6.70 0.79
CA GLU A 82 11.49 6.64 -0.17
C GLU A 82 12.47 5.52 0.17
N LYS A 83 12.69 5.29 1.47
CA LYS A 83 13.53 4.18 1.95
C LYS A 83 12.96 2.84 1.53
N VAL A 84 11.66 2.60 1.74
CA VAL A 84 10.98 1.36 1.34
C VAL A 84 11.00 1.19 -0.18
N LYS A 85 10.69 2.24 -0.95
CA LYS A 85 10.76 2.20 -2.42
C LYS A 85 12.16 1.84 -2.91
N LYS A 86 13.20 2.43 -2.31
CA LYS A 86 14.60 2.11 -2.64
C LYS A 86 14.94 0.67 -2.28
N GLN A 87 14.51 0.16 -1.13
CA GLN A 87 14.71 -1.24 -0.76
C GLN A 87 14.04 -2.18 -1.76
N ILE A 88 12.78 -1.92 -2.14
CA ILE A 88 12.08 -2.69 -3.16
C ILE A 88 12.84 -2.64 -4.47
N GLY A 89 13.20 -1.46 -4.97
CA GLY A 89 13.91 -1.31 -6.25
C GLY A 89 15.32 -1.91 -6.30
N ILE A 90 15.96 -2.14 -5.15
CA ILE A 90 17.26 -2.83 -5.07
C ILE A 90 17.07 -4.35 -5.16
N PHE A 91 16.05 -4.88 -4.48
CA PHE A 91 15.90 -6.33 -4.28
C PHE A 91 14.78 -6.96 -5.14
N ALA A 92 14.02 -6.14 -5.85
CA ALA A 92 12.91 -6.48 -6.72
C ALA A 92 12.67 -5.36 -7.75
N ASP A 93 11.65 -5.52 -8.61
CA ASP A 93 11.24 -4.48 -9.55
C ASP A 93 10.07 -3.67 -8.96
N LEU A 94 10.31 -2.38 -8.71
CA LEU A 94 9.28 -1.46 -8.21
C LEU A 94 8.14 -1.26 -9.21
N ASN A 95 8.39 -1.46 -10.51
CA ASN A 95 7.38 -1.32 -11.56
C ASN A 95 6.31 -2.42 -11.50
N LEU A 96 6.51 -3.48 -10.73
CA LEU A 96 5.49 -4.50 -10.49
C LEU A 96 4.27 -3.92 -9.75
N PHE A 97 4.48 -2.84 -9.00
CA PHE A 97 3.48 -2.24 -8.13
C PHE A 97 2.91 -0.94 -8.72
N GLU A 98 1.65 -0.65 -8.42
CA GLU A 98 1.08 0.69 -8.61
C GLU A 98 1.25 1.49 -7.32
N ILE A 99 1.88 2.66 -7.40
CA ILE A 99 2.15 3.49 -6.22
C ILE A 99 1.06 4.55 -6.10
N GLU A 100 0.21 4.44 -5.08
CA GLU A 100 -0.79 5.45 -4.74
C GLU A 100 -0.18 6.41 -3.70
N ARG A 101 -0.33 7.72 -3.91
CA ARG A 101 0.00 8.74 -2.91
C ARG A 101 -1.29 9.39 -2.45
N ARG A 102 -1.51 9.52 -1.14
CA ARG A 102 -2.51 10.48 -0.66
C ARG A 102 -2.00 11.89 -1.00
N PRO A 103 -2.85 12.78 -1.51
CA PRO A 103 -2.50 14.19 -1.55
C PRO A 103 -2.19 14.61 -0.11
N SER A 104 -0.97 15.08 0.12
CA SER A 104 -0.61 15.69 1.39
C SER A 104 -1.55 16.89 1.58
N MET A 105 -2.23 16.98 2.72
CA MET A 105 -2.95 18.20 3.14
C MET A 105 -1.94 19.30 3.51
N ARG A 106 -0.94 19.55 2.66
CA ARG A 106 0.08 20.58 2.85
C ARG A 106 -0.07 21.56 1.69
N GLY A 107 -1.15 22.35 1.74
CA GLY A 107 -1.47 23.28 0.65
C GLY A 107 -2.84 23.95 0.69
N TRP A 108 -3.60 23.89 1.79
CA TRP A 108 -4.68 24.86 1.98
C TRP A 108 -4.13 26.01 2.82
N PRO A 109 -3.84 27.19 2.23
CA PRO A 109 -3.85 28.40 3.04
C PRO A 109 -5.24 28.45 3.66
N GLU A 110 -5.32 28.52 4.98
CA GLU A 110 -6.55 28.95 5.61
C GLU A 110 -6.86 30.30 5.00
N LEU A 111 -7.89 30.36 4.15
CA LEU A 111 -8.57 31.60 3.80
C LEU A 111 -9.31 32.05 5.08
N GLY A 112 -8.55 32.32 6.13
CA GLY A 112 -8.94 33.15 7.24
C GLY A 112 -8.90 34.58 6.73
N GLY A 113 -9.95 34.94 5.99
CA GLY A 113 -10.28 36.33 5.77
C GLY A 113 -10.59 36.96 7.13
N SER A 114 -9.62 37.67 7.70
CA SER A 114 -9.92 38.91 8.41
C SER A 114 -9.28 40.04 7.60
N ALA A 115 -10.06 40.58 6.67
CA ALA A 115 -9.89 41.97 6.33
C ALA A 115 -10.34 42.75 7.56
N ASP A 116 -9.40 43.06 8.44
CA ASP A 116 -9.59 44.10 9.45
C ASP A 116 -9.69 45.44 8.73
N PHE A 117 -10.84 46.10 8.94
CA PHE A 117 -11.19 47.52 8.80
C PHE A 117 -10.40 48.41 7.82
#